data_AF-A0A6V8NL40-F1
#
_entry.id   AF-A0A6V8NL40-F1
#
_cell.length_a   1.000
_cell.length_b   1.000
_cell.length_c   1.000
_cell.angle_alpha   90.00
_cell.angle_beta   90.00
_cell.angle_gamma   90.00
#
_symmetry.space_group_name_H-M   'P 1'
#
loop_
_entity.id
_entity.type
_entity.pdbx_description
1 polymer ?
#
loop_
_entity_poly.entity_id
_entity_poly.type
_entity_poly.pdbx_seq_one_letter_code
_entity_poly.pdbx_strand_id
1 'polypeptide(L)'
;VQESMAILQTVFQDFRVEARVTEVTRGPAVTLFELQLAPGVKVQRILNLMDDLCVALASPDIRILTPIPGRSAVGIEVPNKIRGIVTLGDIFNSPDDQRNRPLLELPLGKHLSGQAVYINVAEMPHVLIAGATGSGKSSCLNSLD
;
A
#
# COMPACT_ATOMS: atom_id res chain seq x y z
N VAL A 1 13.51 5.97 -0.59
CA VAL A 1 12.54 6.68 -1.46
C VAL A 1 13.23 7.23 -2.70
N GLN A 2 14.15 8.20 -2.58
CA GLN A 2 14.87 8.75 -3.75
C GLN A 2 15.64 7.69 -4.55
N GLU A 3 16.36 6.81 -3.86
CA GLU A 3 17.06 5.66 -4.48
C GLU A 3 16.10 4.78 -5.29
N SER A 4 14.99 4.33 -4.70
CA SER A 4 13.98 3.51 -5.37
C SER A 4 13.34 4.24 -6.56
N MET A 5 13.07 5.54 -6.43
CA MET A 5 12.54 6.36 -7.52
C MET A 5 13.52 6.44 -8.70
N ALA A 6 14.82 6.61 -8.42
CA ALA A 6 15.85 6.63 -9.44
C ALA A 6 15.96 5.27 -10.14
N ILE A 7 15.95 4.17 -9.38
CA ILE A 7 15.95 2.81 -9.93
C ILE A 7 14.75 2.59 -10.85
N LEU A 8 13.54 2.97 -10.41
CA LEU A 8 12.32 2.86 -11.24
C LEU A 8 12.48 3.63 -12.56
N GLN A 9 12.97 4.86 -12.51
CA GLN A 9 13.20 5.67 -13.71
C GLN A 9 14.22 5.04 -14.66
N THR A 10 15.32 4.50 -14.13
CA THR A 10 16.32 3.78 -14.92
C THR A 10 15.72 2.55 -15.60
N VAL A 11 14.98 1.72 -14.86
CA VAL A 11 14.31 0.53 -15.44
C VAL A 11 13.35 0.94 -16.56
N PHE A 12 12.54 1.98 -16.36
CA PHE A 12 11.65 2.45 -17.41
C PHE A 12 12.40 2.94 -18.65
N GLN A 13 13.54 3.60 -18.48
CA GLN A 13 14.40 4.01 -19.60
C GLN A 13 15.02 2.81 -20.33
N ASP A 14 15.59 1.86 -19.61
CA ASP A 14 16.26 0.68 -20.17
C ASP A 14 15.29 -0.17 -21.01
N PHE A 15 14.07 -0.33 -20.53
CA PHE A 15 13.02 -1.08 -21.21
C PHE A 15 12.18 -0.23 -22.18
N ARG A 16 12.56 1.04 -22.40
CA ARG A 16 11.89 1.99 -23.31
C ARG A 16 10.40 2.15 -23.03
N VAL A 17 10.05 2.20 -21.75
CA VAL A 17 8.69 2.48 -21.28
C VAL A 17 8.63 3.95 -20.87
N GLU A 18 7.91 4.76 -21.64
CA GLU A 18 7.72 6.17 -21.33
C GLU A 18 6.72 6.32 -20.17
N ALA A 19 7.25 6.32 -18.95
CA ALA A 19 6.51 6.52 -17.71
C ALA A 19 7.26 7.50 -16.80
N ARG A 20 6.53 8.30 -16.05
CA ARG A 20 7.09 9.25 -15.08
C ARG A 20 6.45 9.07 -13.72
N VAL A 21 7.28 9.04 -12.68
CA VAL A 21 6.81 9.13 -11.29
C VAL A 21 6.28 10.55 -11.04
N THR A 22 4.99 10.67 -10.72
CA THR A 22 4.32 11.96 -10.46
C THR A 22 4.16 12.25 -8.98
N GLU A 23 3.85 11.24 -8.18
CA GLU A 23 3.63 11.37 -6.74
C GLU A 23 4.27 10.19 -6.01
N VAL A 24 4.73 10.45 -4.79
CA VAL A 24 5.33 9.42 -3.94
C VAL A 24 4.74 9.53 -2.53
N THR A 25 4.05 8.48 -2.12
CA THR A 25 3.39 8.41 -0.81
C THR A 25 4.05 7.33 0.02
N ARG A 26 4.77 7.75 1.06
CA ARG A 26 5.44 6.82 1.99
C ARG A 26 4.50 6.48 3.14
N GLY A 27 4.00 5.24 3.16
CA GLY A 27 3.30 4.69 4.31
C GLY A 27 4.22 3.96 5.30
N PRO A 28 3.67 3.37 6.37
CA PRO A 28 4.45 2.65 7.38
C PRO A 28 5.16 1.41 6.83
N ALA A 29 4.46 0.57 6.07
CA ALA A 29 4.98 -0.70 5.57
C ALA A 29 5.54 -0.62 4.15
N VAL A 30 4.90 0.17 3.28
CA VAL A 30 5.24 0.29 1.85
C VAL A 30 5.27 1.76 1.42
N THR A 31 5.94 2.03 0.30
CA THR A 31 5.92 3.31 -0.40
C THR A 31 5.21 3.12 -1.74
N LEU A 32 4.21 3.95 -2.03
CA LEU A 32 3.52 3.98 -3.32
C LEU A 32 4.19 5.01 -4.22
N PHE A 33 4.57 4.57 -5.41
CA PHE A 33 5.00 5.42 -6.50
C PHE A 33 3.87 5.49 -7.52
N GLU A 34 3.30 6.68 -7.70
CA GLU A 34 2.32 6.91 -8.74
C GLU A 34 3.02 7.25 -10.05
N LEU A 35 2.60 6.57 -11.11
CA LEU A 35 3.17 6.67 -12.44
C LEU A 35 2.13 7.21 -13.40
N GLN A 36 2.54 8.22 -14.16
CA GLN A 36 1.83 8.66 -15.34
C GLN A 36 2.51 8.07 -16.58
N LEU A 37 1.71 7.37 -17.38
CA LEU A 37 2.14 6.79 -18.65
C LEU A 37 1.99 7.82 -19.77
N ALA A 38 2.96 7.86 -20.69
CA ALA A 38 2.83 8.65 -21.90
C ALA A 38 1.67 8.12 -22.79
N PRO A 39 1.05 8.99 -23.61
CA PRO A 39 0.01 8.56 -24.54
C PRO A 39 0.47 7.40 -25.42
N GLY A 40 -0.35 6.34 -25.50
CA GLY A 40 -0.05 5.15 -26.30
C GLY A 40 0.77 4.07 -25.58
N VAL A 41 1.32 4.35 -24.40
CA VAL A 41 1.96 3.32 -23.56
C VAL A 41 0.87 2.48 -22.89
N LYS A 42 0.84 1.20 -23.21
CA LYS A 42 -0.11 0.24 -22.62
C LYS A 42 0.27 -0.07 -21.18
N VAL A 43 -0.70 -0.06 -20.28
CA VAL A 43 -0.55 -0.49 -18.87
C VAL A 43 0.12 -1.87 -18.75
N GLN A 44 -0.18 -2.77 -19.67
CA GLN A 44 0.38 -4.12 -19.70
C GLN A 44 1.92 -4.14 -19.85
N ARG A 45 2.55 -3.08 -20.39
CA ARG A 45 4.01 -2.95 -20.40
C ARG A 45 4.57 -2.89 -18.97
N ILE A 46 3.92 -2.16 -18.06
CA ILE A 46 4.35 -2.04 -16.67
C ILE A 46 4.12 -3.36 -15.94
N LEU A 47 2.97 -4.00 -16.15
CA LEU A 47 2.66 -5.31 -15.54
C LEU A 47 3.68 -6.38 -15.93
N ASN A 48 4.15 -6.36 -17.18
CA ASN A 48 5.15 -7.31 -17.67
C ASN A 48 6.57 -7.04 -17.12
N LEU A 49 6.84 -5.87 -16.55
CA LEU A 49 8.13 -5.54 -15.93
C LEU A 49 8.17 -5.93 -14.44
N MET A 50 7.14 -6.57 -13.89
CA MET A 50 7.06 -6.85 -12.45
C MET A 50 8.29 -7.60 -11.93
N ASP A 51 8.72 -8.65 -12.63
CA ASP A 51 9.89 -9.44 -12.22
C ASP A 51 11.20 -8.62 -12.31
N ASP A 52 11.38 -7.85 -13.38
CA ASP A 52 12.53 -6.96 -13.56
C ASP A 52 12.60 -5.88 -12.48
N LEU A 53 11.44 -5.32 -12.11
CA LEU A 53 11.32 -4.34 -11.03
C LEU A 53 11.66 -4.96 -9.67
N CYS A 54 11.21 -6.19 -9.41
CA CYS A 54 11.53 -6.92 -8.18
C CYS A 54 13.04 -7.13 -8.05
N VAL A 55 13.71 -7.51 -9.14
CA VAL A 55 15.17 -7.69 -9.18
C VAL A 55 15.87 -6.35 -8.98
N ALA A 56 15.51 -5.31 -9.75
CA ALA A 56 16.17 -4.01 -9.71
C ALA A 56 16.04 -3.31 -8.34
N LEU A 57 14.89 -3.46 -7.68
CA LEU A 57 14.64 -2.88 -6.35
C LEU A 57 15.05 -3.79 -5.19
N ALA A 58 15.57 -5.00 -5.49
CA ALA A 58 15.88 -6.04 -4.50
C ALA A 58 14.70 -6.30 -3.54
N SER A 59 13.48 -6.37 -4.08
CA SER A 59 12.25 -6.51 -3.32
C SER A 59 11.32 -7.52 -3.98
N PRO A 60 11.11 -8.71 -3.38
CA PRO A 60 10.30 -9.75 -4.00
C PRO A 60 8.79 -9.46 -3.96
N ASP A 61 8.35 -8.56 -3.08
CA ASP A 61 6.93 -8.30 -2.79
C ASP A 61 6.46 -6.96 -3.34
N ILE A 62 6.78 -6.65 -4.60
CA ILE A 62 6.24 -5.47 -5.28
C ILE A 62 4.80 -5.73 -5.72
N ARG A 63 3.93 -4.74 -5.55
CA ARG A 63 2.55 -4.79 -6.04
C ARG A 63 2.26 -3.66 -7.00
N ILE A 64 1.67 -4.01 -8.15
CA ILE A 64 1.25 -3.04 -9.16
C ILE A 64 -0.28 -2.85 -9.07
N LEU A 65 -0.72 -1.61 -8.87
CA LEU A 65 -2.11 -1.18 -8.81
C LEU A 65 -2.51 -0.55 -10.15
N THR A 66 -3.46 -1.16 -10.85
CA THR A 66 -3.90 -0.68 -12.17
C THR A 66 -5.41 -0.75 -12.33
N PRO A 67 -6.08 0.33 -12.77
CA PRO A 67 -5.73 1.74 -12.55
C PRO A 67 -5.95 2.14 -11.07
N ILE A 68 -5.31 3.23 -10.61
CA ILE A 68 -5.66 3.81 -9.30
C ILE A 68 -7.10 4.37 -9.39
N PRO A 69 -8.04 3.96 -8.51
CA PRO A 69 -9.41 4.46 -8.55
C PRO A 69 -9.47 5.98 -8.51
N GLY A 70 -10.20 6.59 -9.45
CA GLY A 70 -10.34 8.04 -9.55
C GLY A 70 -9.12 8.78 -10.11
N ARG A 71 -8.04 8.09 -10.51
CA ARG A 71 -6.85 8.70 -11.13
C ARG A 71 -6.47 7.97 -12.42
N SER A 72 -6.00 8.71 -13.43
CA SER A 72 -5.41 8.13 -14.66
C SER A 72 -3.93 7.78 -14.45
N ALA A 73 -3.64 6.98 -13.43
CA ALA A 73 -2.29 6.63 -13.00
C ALA A 73 -2.17 5.15 -12.63
N VAL A 74 -0.93 4.64 -12.69
CA VAL A 74 -0.54 3.30 -12.24
C VAL A 74 0.22 3.44 -10.93
N GLY A 75 -0.14 2.66 -9.92
CA GLY A 75 0.56 2.64 -8.64
C GLY A 75 1.56 1.49 -8.57
N ILE A 76 2.77 1.73 -8.07
CA ILE A 76 3.70 0.67 -7.69
C ILE A 76 3.98 0.77 -6.19
N GLU A 77 3.52 -0.22 -5.44
CA GLU A 77 3.83 -0.36 -4.02
C GLU A 77 5.13 -1.13 -3.85
N VAL A 78 6.13 -0.47 -3.25
CA VAL A 78 7.42 -1.06 -2.92
C VAL A 78 7.55 -1.16 -1.40
N PRO A 79 7.82 -2.34 -0.84
CA PRO A 79 8.10 -2.50 0.59
C PRO A 79 9.20 -1.59 1.10
N ASN A 80 8.99 -0.98 2.26
CA ASN A 80 10.02 -0.18 2.91
C ASN A 80 11.15 -1.08 3.42
N LYS A 81 12.42 -0.68 3.21
CA LYS A 81 13.60 -1.35 3.78
C LYS A 81 13.49 -1.50 5.31
N ILE A 82 12.95 -0.48 5.98
CA ILE A 82 12.61 -0.49 7.40
C ILE A 82 11.10 -0.22 7.51
N ARG A 83 10.35 -1.24 7.93
CA ARG A 83 8.90 -1.14 8.15
C ARG A 83 8.63 -0.42 9.47
N GLY A 84 7.77 0.59 9.44
CA GLY A 84 7.25 1.22 10.65
C GLY A 84 6.27 0.28 11.33
N ILE A 85 6.41 0.12 12.65
CA ILE A 85 5.42 -0.59 13.46
C ILE A 85 4.19 0.32 13.60
N VAL A 86 3.00 -0.25 13.38
CA VAL A 86 1.73 0.40 13.68
C VAL A 86 1.23 -0.17 15.00
N THR A 87 1.16 0.68 16.03
CA THR A 87 0.66 0.30 17.34
C THR A 87 -0.85 0.56 17.45
N LEU A 88 -1.53 -0.05 18.42
CA LEU A 88 -2.91 0.34 18.73
C LEU A 88 -3.01 1.81 19.17
N GLY A 89 -2.01 2.30 19.90
CA GLY A 89 -1.95 3.72 20.29
C GLY A 89 -1.87 4.66 19.10
N ASP A 90 -1.23 4.26 18.00
CA ASP A 90 -1.17 5.03 16.76
C ASP A 90 -2.54 5.22 16.10
N ILE A 91 -3.47 4.31 16.37
CA ILE A 91 -4.82 4.25 15.83
C ILE A 91 -5.76 5.06 16.74
N PHE A 92 -5.81 4.71 18.04
CA PHE A 92 -6.66 5.38 19.03
C PHE A 92 -6.26 6.84 19.33
N ASN A 93 -5.02 7.25 19.07
CA ASN A 93 -4.62 8.65 19.20
C ASN A 93 -4.74 9.43 17.88
N SER A 94 -5.34 8.85 16.84
CA SER A 94 -5.51 9.55 15.57
C SER A 94 -6.51 10.71 15.72
N PRO A 95 -6.31 11.85 15.02
CA PRO A 95 -7.24 12.99 15.10
C PRO A 95 -8.67 12.65 14.64
N ASP A 96 -8.80 11.63 13.79
CA ASP A 96 -10.06 11.09 13.31
C ASP A 96 -10.76 10.20 14.37
N ASP A 97 -10.17 10.04 15.56
CA ASP A 97 -10.82 9.42 16.70
C ASP A 97 -11.92 10.32 17.26
N GLN A 98 -13.14 10.05 16.79
CA GLN A 98 -14.33 10.77 17.23
C GLN A 98 -14.80 10.25 18.58
N ARG A 99 -15.14 11.17 19.49
CA ARG A 99 -15.65 10.89 20.85
C ARG A 99 -17.00 10.14 20.91
N ASN A 100 -17.55 9.69 19.79
CA ASN A 100 -18.83 9.00 19.67
C ASN A 100 -18.74 7.80 18.70
N ARG A 101 -17.74 6.94 18.85
CA ARG A 101 -17.64 5.72 18.04
C ARG A 101 -18.82 4.77 18.30
N PRO A 102 -19.39 4.15 17.25
CA PRO A 102 -20.29 3.02 17.42
C PRO A 102 -19.65 1.94 18.29
N LEU A 103 -20.45 1.27 19.13
CA LEU A 103 -19.96 0.24 20.06
C LEU A 103 -19.22 -0.92 19.35
N LEU A 104 -19.60 -1.22 18.10
CA LEU A 104 -19.04 -2.32 17.31
C LEU A 104 -18.05 -1.84 16.23
N GLU A 105 -17.48 -0.64 16.41
CA GLU A 105 -16.41 -0.13 15.55
C GLU A 105 -15.05 -0.65 16.07
N LEU A 106 -14.34 -1.38 15.21
CA LEU A 106 -13.09 -2.06 15.56
C LEU A 106 -11.90 -1.47 14.76
N PRO A 107 -10.72 -1.29 15.40
CA PRO A 107 -9.54 -0.83 14.71
C PRO A 107 -8.95 -1.93 13.82
N LEU A 108 -8.62 -1.61 12.56
CA LEU A 108 -7.89 -2.52 11.68
C LEU A 108 -6.41 -2.19 11.55
N GLY A 109 -6.05 -0.92 11.52
CA GLY A 109 -4.69 -0.51 11.22
C GLY A 109 -4.58 0.92 10.69
N LYS A 110 -3.55 1.14 9.88
CA LYS A 110 -3.34 2.41 9.16
C LYS A 110 -3.33 2.18 7.66
N HIS A 111 -3.96 3.07 6.93
CA HIS A 111 -3.84 3.17 5.48
C HIS A 111 -2.42 3.65 5.10
N LEU A 112 -2.06 3.56 3.82
CA LEU A 112 -0.80 4.07 3.29
C LEU A 112 -0.60 5.57 3.59
N SER A 113 -1.68 6.35 3.56
CA SER A 113 -1.69 7.77 3.93
C SER A 113 -1.38 8.03 5.41
N GLY A 114 -1.32 6.98 6.25
CA GLY A 114 -1.13 7.07 7.70
C GLY A 114 -2.43 7.26 8.47
N GLN A 115 -3.56 7.42 7.79
CA GLN A 115 -4.89 7.53 8.39
C GLN A 115 -5.27 6.22 9.07
N ALA A 116 -5.88 6.33 10.25
CA ALA A 116 -6.44 5.18 10.96
C ALA A 116 -7.61 4.59 10.17
N VAL A 117 -7.69 3.27 10.13
CA VAL A 117 -8.76 2.53 9.46
C VAL A 117 -9.53 1.73 10.49
N TYR A 118 -10.84 1.93 10.47
CA TYR A 118 -11.82 1.25 11.31
C TYR A 118 -12.79 0.47 10.44
N ILE A 119 -13.39 -0.56 11.02
CA ILE A 119 -14.55 -1.25 10.45
C ILE A 119 -15.67 -1.30 11.46
N ASN A 120 -16.91 -1.25 10.99
CA ASN A 120 -18.08 -1.42 11.83
C ASN A 120 -18.66 -2.82 11.64
N VAL A 121 -18.53 -3.68 12.65
CA VAL A 121 -19.05 -5.06 12.59
C VAL A 121 -20.58 -5.07 12.60
N ALA A 122 -21.26 -4.00 13.02
CA ALA A 122 -22.72 -3.92 12.89
C ALA A 122 -23.18 -3.92 11.41
N GLU A 123 -22.38 -3.35 10.51
CA GLU A 123 -22.65 -3.33 9.06
C GLU A 123 -22.18 -4.62 8.37
N MET A 124 -21.28 -5.34 9.03
CA MET A 124 -20.71 -6.61 8.59
C MET A 124 -20.87 -7.65 9.71
N PRO A 125 -22.09 -8.15 9.97
CA PRO A 125 -22.43 -8.86 11.21
C PRO A 125 -21.64 -10.15 11.43
N HIS A 126 -20.96 -10.64 10.39
CA HIS A 126 -20.04 -11.75 10.46
C HIS A 126 -18.76 -11.42 9.68
N VAL A 127 -17.60 -11.74 10.26
CA VAL A 127 -16.27 -11.50 9.69
C VAL A 127 -15.49 -12.80 9.62
N LEU A 128 -14.85 -13.09 8.47
CA LEU A 128 -13.95 -14.22 8.28
C LEU A 128 -12.50 -13.72 8.26
N ILE A 129 -11.67 -14.21 9.18
CA ILE A 129 -10.23 -13.89 9.23
C ILE A 129 -9.41 -15.15 8.95
N ALA A 130 -8.73 -15.18 7.81
CA ALA A 130 -7.88 -16.30 7.37
C ALA A 130 -6.48 -15.82 6.99
N GLY A 131 -5.48 -16.69 7.14
CA GLY A 131 -4.08 -16.38 6.81
C GLY A 131 -3.12 -17.45 7.33
N ALA A 132 -1.98 -17.60 6.65
CA ALA A 132 -0.93 -18.55 6.97
C ALA A 132 -0.26 -18.25 8.34
N THR A 133 0.49 -19.21 8.89
CA THR A 133 1.26 -19.00 10.13
C THR A 133 2.23 -17.83 9.96
N GLY A 134 2.28 -16.93 10.94
CA GLY A 134 3.15 -15.75 10.90
C GLY A 134 2.61 -14.55 10.11
N SER A 135 1.44 -14.66 9.46
CA SER A 135 0.81 -13.55 8.71
C SER A 135 0.18 -12.45 9.58
N GLY A 136 0.15 -12.63 10.90
CA GLY A 136 -0.41 -11.66 11.84
C GLY A 136 -1.88 -11.90 12.25
N LYS A 137 -2.53 -12.98 11.82
CA LYS A 137 -3.93 -13.32 12.17
C LYS A 137 -4.23 -13.26 13.67
N SER A 138 -3.42 -13.90 14.52
CA SER A 138 -3.65 -13.89 15.97
C SER A 138 -3.47 -12.50 16.58
N SER A 139 -2.51 -11.72 16.06
CA SER A 139 -2.32 -10.33 16.49
C SER A 139 -3.50 -9.45 16.08
N CYS A 140 -4.06 -9.68 14.89
CA CYS A 140 -5.27 -9.00 14.41
C CYS A 140 -6.45 -9.29 15.35
N LEU A 141 -6.72 -10.57 15.66
CA LEU A 141 -7.77 -10.96 16.60
C LEU A 141 -7.63 -10.31 17.97
N ASN A 142 -6.41 -10.31 18.53
CA ASN A 142 -6.14 -9.67 19.82
C ASN A 142 -6.24 -8.14 19.79
N SER A 143 -6.25 -7.52 18.61
CA SER A 143 -6.41 -6.07 18.47
C SER A 143 -7.88 -5.65 18.42
N LEU A 144 -8.80 -6.62 18.26
CA LEU A 144 -10.25 -6.40 18.21
C LEU A 144 -10.91 -6.49 19.59
N ASP A 145 -10.21 -7.05 20.57
CA ASP A 145 -10.64 -7.23 21.97
C ASP A 145 -10.07 -6.10 22.84
#